data_AF-A0A0C4E3N1-F1
#
_entry.id   AF-A0A0C4E3N1-F1
#
_cell.length_a   1.000
_cell.length_b   1.000
_cell.length_c   1.000
_cell.angle_alpha   90.00
_cell.angle_beta   90.00
_cell.angle_gamma   90.00
#
_symmetry.space_group_name_H-M   'P 1'
#
loop_
_entity.id
_entity.type
_entity.pdbx_description
1 polymer ?
#
loop_
_entity_poly.entity_id
_entity_poly.type
_entity_poly.pdbx_seq_one_letter_code
_entity_poly.pdbx_strand_id
1 'polypeptide(L)'
;MSHLFFKPLLAASITGAAFVTGCQISLSYVSLASILGPKDLDEKRALGQFRSVFDRGFHLCPLPAIASGLCCFANAALVTMGRRSDGSTATRLIASGLLMIGLVPYTLIFILPTEEWLLKREKNANSGLRSDTEEKKTWVLLRRWGQLNYIRAIFPLAGMVLAWTLV
;
A
#
# COMPACT_ATOMS: atom_id res chain seq x y z
N MET A 1 -5.90 -0.85 34.97
CA MET A 1 -4.80 0.01 34.48
C MET A 1 -4.37 -0.54 33.12
N SER A 2 -4.50 0.25 32.06
CA SER A 2 -3.97 -0.11 30.74
C SER A 2 -2.46 -0.33 30.84
N HIS A 3 -1.92 -1.37 30.20
CA HIS A 3 -0.48 -1.62 30.15
C HIS A 3 0.27 -0.36 29.71
N LEU A 4 1.45 -0.06 30.28
CA LEU A 4 2.22 1.15 29.99
C LEU A 4 2.45 1.36 28.48
N PHE A 5 2.63 0.26 27.75
CA PHE A 5 2.87 0.27 26.32
C PHE A 5 1.62 0.32 25.43
N PHE A 6 0.40 0.21 25.98
CA PHE A 6 -0.81 0.15 25.17
C PHE A 6 -1.00 1.40 24.30
N LYS A 7 -0.99 2.58 24.95
CA LYS A 7 -1.15 3.88 24.29
C LYS A 7 -0.06 4.19 23.25
N PRO A 8 1.24 4.03 23.54
CA PRO A 8 2.27 4.32 22.53
C PRO A 8 2.21 3.35 21.34
N LEU A 9 1.92 2.06 21.57
CA LEU A 9 1.76 1.10 20.47
C LEU A 9 0.52 1.41 19.60
N LEU A 10 -0.58 1.86 20.22
CA LEU A 10 -1.79 2.24 19.49
C LEU A 10 -1.56 3.52 18.68
N ALA A 11 -0.88 4.51 19.26
CA ALA A 11 -0.51 5.73 18.55
C ALA A 11 0.44 5.42 17.37
N ALA A 12 1.42 4.53 17.56
CA ALA A 12 2.33 4.09 16.52
C ALA A 12 1.60 3.38 15.37
N SER A 13 0.66 2.48 15.66
CA SER A 13 -0.10 1.78 14.63
C SER A 13 -1.00 2.73 13.82
N ILE A 14 -1.70 3.64 14.48
CA ILE A 14 -2.54 4.64 13.81
C ILE A 14 -1.69 5.56 12.94
N THR A 15 -0.59 6.08 13.48
CA THR A 15 0.27 7.05 12.78
C THR A 15 0.94 6.41 11.56
N GLY A 16 1.49 5.21 11.72
CA GLY A 16 2.14 4.50 10.62
C GLY A 16 1.16 4.13 9.50
N ALA A 17 -0.06 3.69 9.86
CA ALA A 17 -1.12 3.37 8.90
C ALA A 17 -1.68 4.62 8.20
N ALA A 18 -1.81 5.75 8.90
CA ALA A 18 -2.20 7.03 8.31
C ALA A 18 -1.15 7.52 7.30
N PHE A 19 0.13 7.47 7.69
CA PHE A 19 1.25 7.89 6.85
C PHE A 19 1.29 7.10 5.54
N VAL A 20 1.28 5.76 5.60
CA VAL A 20 1.32 4.93 4.39
C VAL A 20 0.09 5.11 3.52
N THR A 21 -1.10 5.26 4.11
CA THR A 21 -2.35 5.52 3.36
C THR A 21 -2.23 6.82 2.57
N GLY A 22 -1.78 7.90 3.22
CA GLY A 22 -1.57 9.19 2.57
C GLY A 22 -0.56 9.12 1.44
N CYS A 23 0.58 8.43 1.65
CA CYS A 23 1.57 8.20 0.60
C CYS A 23 0.99 7.44 -0.60
N GLN A 24 0.23 6.36 -0.37
CA GLN A 24 -0.33 5.55 -1.46
C GLN A 24 -1.41 6.30 -2.26
N ILE A 25 -2.29 7.03 -1.59
CA ILE A 25 -3.30 7.86 -2.25
C ILE A 25 -2.62 8.96 -3.06
N SER A 26 -1.62 9.64 -2.50
CA SER A 26 -0.86 10.69 -3.20
C SER A 26 -0.13 10.15 -4.43
N LEU A 27 0.53 9.00 -4.32
CA LEU A 27 1.17 8.33 -5.47
C LEU A 27 0.14 8.01 -6.57
N SER A 28 -1.03 7.49 -6.20
CA SER A 28 -2.05 7.07 -7.17
C SER A 28 -2.79 8.26 -7.79
N TYR A 29 -2.97 9.35 -7.05
CA TYR A 29 -3.64 10.56 -7.55
C TYR A 29 -2.69 11.44 -8.34
N VAL A 30 -1.54 11.79 -7.77
CA VAL A 30 -0.59 12.76 -8.34
C VAL A 30 0.28 12.09 -9.39
N SER A 31 0.93 10.97 -9.08
CA SER A 31 1.90 10.37 -10.01
C SER A 31 1.22 9.76 -11.23
N LEU A 32 0.07 9.11 -11.06
CA LEU A 32 -0.65 8.55 -12.21
C LEU A 32 -1.22 9.65 -13.13
N ALA A 33 -1.80 10.71 -12.56
CA ALA A 33 -2.26 11.85 -13.35
C ALA A 33 -1.10 12.52 -14.09
N SER A 34 0.10 12.55 -13.50
CA SER A 34 1.29 13.09 -14.15
C SER A 34 1.78 12.22 -15.31
N ILE A 35 1.66 10.89 -15.21
CA ILE A 35 2.02 9.95 -16.27
C ILE A 35 0.99 9.96 -17.41
N LEU A 36 -0.30 10.01 -17.09
CA LEU A 36 -1.38 9.87 -18.07
C LEU A 36 -1.91 11.20 -18.61
N GLY A 37 -1.53 12.34 -18.01
CA GLY A 37 -2.03 13.66 -18.35
C GLY A 37 -1.62 14.19 -19.72
N PRO A 38 -0.35 14.09 -20.14
CA PRO A 38 0.09 14.63 -21.43
C PRO A 38 -0.45 13.77 -22.59
N LYS A 39 -1.12 14.41 -23.56
CA LYS A 39 -1.76 13.73 -24.71
C LYS A 39 -0.76 13.14 -25.72
N ASP A 40 0.42 13.73 -25.81
CA ASP A 40 1.48 13.35 -26.76
C ASP A 40 2.67 12.67 -26.07
N LEU A 41 2.43 12.03 -24.90
CA LEU A 41 3.49 11.35 -24.18
C LEU A 41 3.88 10.06 -24.90
N ASP A 42 5.14 9.97 -25.31
CA ASP A 42 5.73 8.74 -25.84
C ASP A 42 5.74 7.62 -24.78
N GLU A 43 5.45 6.38 -25.20
CA GLU A 43 5.36 5.20 -24.33
C GLU A 43 6.62 5.03 -23.47
N LYS A 44 7.80 5.22 -24.07
CA LYS A 44 9.09 5.09 -23.40
C LYS A 44 9.21 6.07 -22.24
N ARG A 45 8.74 7.32 -22.42
CA ARG A 45 8.74 8.33 -21.36
C ARG A 45 7.77 7.97 -20.24
N ALA A 46 6.57 7.50 -20.59
CA ALA A 46 5.58 7.05 -19.61
C ALA A 46 6.10 5.88 -18.75
N LEU A 47 6.74 4.89 -19.38
CA LEU A 47 7.37 3.76 -18.70
C LEU A 47 8.54 4.19 -17.82
N GLY A 48 9.36 5.15 -18.26
CA GLY A 48 10.43 5.73 -17.44
C GLY A 48 9.91 6.45 -16.20
N GLN A 49 8.82 7.22 -16.33
CA GLN A 49 8.16 7.85 -15.19
C GLN A 49 7.57 6.81 -14.24
N PHE A 50 6.88 5.79 -14.77
CA PHE A 50 6.41 4.65 -13.98
C PHE A 50 7.55 3.98 -13.20
N ARG A 51 8.68 3.69 -13.85
CA ARG A 51 9.85 3.07 -13.22
C ARG A 51 10.37 3.91 -12.05
N SER A 52 10.45 5.23 -12.22
CA SER A 52 10.90 6.13 -11.16
C SER A 52 9.94 6.12 -9.96
N VAL A 53 8.62 6.10 -10.21
CA VAL A 53 7.61 6.04 -9.14
C VAL A 53 7.64 4.68 -8.44
N PHE A 54 7.77 3.58 -9.21
CA PHE A 54 7.88 2.23 -8.69
C PHE A 54 9.09 2.08 -7.77
N ASP A 55 10.29 2.46 -8.21
CA ASP A 55 11.53 2.30 -7.42
C ASP A 55 11.47 3.10 -6.11
N ARG A 56 10.85 4.29 -6.12
CA ARG A 56 10.66 5.11 -4.91
C ARG A 56 9.59 4.53 -3.98
N GLY A 57 8.49 4.05 -4.55
CA GLY A 57 7.35 3.54 -3.79
C GLY A 57 7.60 2.17 -3.14
N PHE A 58 8.39 1.32 -3.80
CA PHE A 58 8.65 -0.06 -3.38
C PHE A 58 9.24 -0.15 -1.96
N HIS A 59 10.18 0.74 -1.63
CA HIS A 59 10.82 0.74 -0.31
C HIS A 59 10.00 1.45 0.77
N LEU A 60 9.21 2.46 0.39
CA LEU A 60 8.51 3.30 1.36
C LEU A 60 7.22 2.67 1.89
N CYS A 61 6.46 1.97 1.04
CA CYS A 61 5.07 1.62 1.35
C CYS A 61 4.88 0.37 2.24
N PRO A 62 5.61 -0.76 2.05
CA PRO A 62 5.29 -1.99 2.79
C PRO A 62 5.65 -1.91 4.28
N LEU A 63 6.80 -1.31 4.60
CA LEU A 63 7.37 -1.34 5.95
C LEU A 63 6.47 -0.66 7.01
N PRO A 64 5.95 0.58 6.79
CA PRO A 64 5.14 1.24 7.81
C PRO A 64 3.81 0.52 8.06
N ALA A 65 3.21 -0.07 7.02
CA ALA A 65 1.96 -0.82 7.17
C ALA A 65 2.15 -2.12 7.96
N ILE A 66 3.22 -2.87 7.67
CA ILE A 66 3.55 -4.09 8.41
C ILE A 66 3.87 -3.74 9.86
N ALA A 67 4.70 -2.72 10.09
CA ALA A 67 5.04 -2.25 11.44
C ALA A 67 3.78 -1.86 12.23
N SER A 68 2.85 -1.15 11.59
CA SER A 68 1.57 -0.76 12.22
C SER A 68 0.73 -1.97 12.61
N GLY A 69 0.64 -2.97 11.73
CA GLY A 69 -0.06 -4.21 12.01
C GLY A 69 0.56 -5.01 13.16
N LEU A 70 1.90 -5.07 13.23
CA LEU A 70 2.63 -5.69 14.33
C LEU A 70 2.39 -4.98 15.66
N CYS A 71 2.31 -3.64 15.68
CA CYS A 71 1.94 -2.89 16.88
C CYS A 71 0.51 -3.23 17.35
N CYS A 72 -0.43 -3.42 16.43
CA CYS A 72 -1.79 -3.88 16.77
C CYS A 72 -1.78 -5.30 17.37
N PHE A 73 -1.02 -6.24 16.82
CA PHE A 73 -0.90 -7.59 17.40
C PHE A 73 -0.22 -7.60 18.77
N ALA A 74 0.82 -6.78 18.95
CA ALA A 74 1.46 -6.61 20.25
C ALA A 74 0.46 -6.08 21.28
N ASN A 75 -0.36 -5.08 20.92
CA ASN A 75 -1.43 -4.58 21.78
C ASN A 75 -2.49 -5.63 22.08
N ALA A 76 -2.88 -6.45 21.10
CA ALA A 76 -3.84 -7.53 21.32
C ALA A 76 -3.31 -8.52 22.37
N ALA A 77 -2.03 -8.90 22.29
CA ALA A 77 -1.38 -9.76 23.27
C ALA A 77 -1.32 -9.13 24.66
N LEU A 78 -1.02 -7.83 24.77
CA LEU A 78 -1.03 -7.13 26.07
C LEU A 78 -2.42 -7.10 26.72
N VAL A 79 -3.48 -6.95 25.92
CA VAL A 79 -4.87 -6.94 26.41
C VAL A 79 -5.29 -8.33 26.89
N THR A 80 -4.96 -9.39 26.15
CA THR A 80 -5.32 -10.76 26.51
C THR A 80 -4.56 -11.27 27.74
N MET A 81 -3.31 -10.86 27.91
CA MET A 81 -2.49 -11.20 29.09
C MET A 81 -2.86 -10.38 30.34
N GLY A 82 -3.64 -9.32 30.19
CA GLY A 82 -4.06 -8.46 31.30
C GLY A 82 -5.12 -9.10 32.21
N ARG A 83 -5.11 -8.73 33.50
CA ARG A 83 -6.07 -9.20 34.53
C ARG A 83 -7.55 -8.84 34.27
N ARG A 84 -7.82 -7.97 33.28
CA ARG A 84 -9.17 -7.63 32.77
C ARG A 84 -9.14 -7.73 31.26
N SER A 85 -9.11 -8.97 30.75
CA SER A 85 -9.17 -9.26 29.32
C SER A 85 -10.51 -8.77 28.77
N ASP A 86 -10.47 -7.69 27.98
CA ASP A 86 -11.59 -7.29 27.14
C ASP A 86 -11.41 -7.96 25.77
N GLY A 87 -12.09 -9.10 25.60
CA GLY A 87 -12.05 -9.89 24.37
C GLY A 87 -12.47 -9.07 23.15
N SER A 88 -13.39 -8.11 23.29
CA SER A 88 -13.83 -7.24 22.20
C SER A 88 -12.69 -6.35 21.71
N THR A 89 -11.90 -5.79 22.63
CA THR A 89 -10.73 -4.97 22.31
C THR A 89 -9.62 -5.78 21.65
N ALA A 90 -9.33 -6.99 22.16
CA ALA A 90 -8.35 -7.88 21.55
C ALA A 90 -8.74 -8.27 20.10
N THR A 91 -10.00 -8.62 19.87
CA THR A 91 -10.51 -8.96 18.52
C THR A 91 -10.40 -7.78 17.56
N ARG A 92 -10.74 -6.56 17.99
CA ARG A 92 -10.60 -5.35 17.15
C ARG A 92 -9.14 -5.07 16.78
N LEU A 93 -8.20 -5.25 17.70
CA LEU A 93 -6.77 -5.08 17.43
C LEU A 93 -6.24 -6.13 16.45
N ILE A 94 -6.63 -7.39 16.61
CA ILE A 94 -6.26 -8.46 15.66
C ILE A 94 -6.82 -8.15 14.28
N ALA A 95 -8.11 -7.80 14.18
CA ALA A 95 -8.73 -7.43 12.91
C ALA A 95 -8.04 -6.21 12.27
N SER A 96 -7.68 -5.20 13.07
CA SER A 96 -6.94 -4.02 12.58
C SER A 96 -5.58 -4.40 12.00
N GLY A 97 -4.82 -5.26 12.70
CA GLY A 97 -3.53 -5.73 12.24
C GLY A 97 -3.61 -6.58 10.98
N LEU A 98 -4.62 -7.46 10.88
CA LEU A 98 -4.88 -8.27 9.68
C LEU A 98 -5.23 -7.39 8.47
N LEU A 99 -6.05 -6.35 8.65
CA LEU A 99 -6.38 -5.42 7.59
C LEU A 99 -5.12 -4.68 7.08
N MET A 100 -4.25 -4.22 7.99
CA MET A 100 -3.01 -3.54 7.62
C MET A 100 -2.03 -4.46 6.87
N ILE A 101 -1.77 -5.67 7.37
CA ILE A 101 -0.84 -6.63 6.73
C ILE A 101 -1.46 -7.26 5.48
N GLY A 102 -2.78 -7.32 5.39
CA GLY A 102 -3.54 -7.85 4.25
C GLY A 102 -3.22 -7.16 2.92
N LEU A 103 -2.63 -5.97 2.93
CA LEU A 103 -2.11 -5.34 1.72
C LEU A 103 -1.02 -6.18 1.03
N VAL A 104 -0.27 -6.99 1.77
CA VAL A 104 0.84 -7.80 1.24
C VAL A 104 0.32 -8.88 0.29
N PRO A 105 -0.58 -9.81 0.70
CA PRO A 105 -1.14 -10.79 -0.23
C PRO A 105 -1.90 -10.13 -1.39
N TYR A 106 -2.59 -9.00 -1.15
CA TYR A 106 -3.21 -8.23 -2.22
C TYR A 106 -2.18 -7.74 -3.25
N THR A 107 -1.04 -7.24 -2.80
CA THR A 107 0.03 -6.74 -3.69
C THR A 107 0.61 -7.87 -4.52
N LEU A 108 0.90 -9.01 -3.91
CA LEU A 108 1.47 -10.18 -4.61
C LEU A 108 0.53 -10.74 -5.66
N ILE A 109 -0.78 -10.82 -5.37
CA ILE A 109 -1.76 -11.43 -6.27
C ILE A 109 -2.16 -10.50 -7.42
N PHE A 110 -2.42 -9.22 -7.11
CA PHE A 110 -3.08 -8.32 -8.07
C PHE A 110 -2.13 -7.30 -8.70
N ILE A 111 -1.18 -6.77 -7.93
CA ILE A 111 -0.30 -5.68 -8.39
C ILE A 111 0.95 -6.24 -9.08
N LEU A 112 1.61 -7.22 -8.46
CA LEU A 112 2.90 -7.74 -8.91
C LEU A 112 2.88 -8.19 -10.40
N PRO A 113 1.86 -8.92 -10.91
CA PRO A 113 1.84 -9.30 -12.33
C PRO A 113 1.79 -8.09 -13.28
N THR A 114 1.14 -7.00 -12.86
CA THR A 114 1.07 -5.77 -13.64
C THR A 114 2.41 -5.05 -13.64
N GLU A 115 3.05 -4.97 -12.48
CA GLU A 115 4.37 -4.32 -12.31
C GLU A 115 5.46 -5.07 -13.08
N GLU A 116 5.53 -6.39 -12.98
CA GLU A 116 6.49 -7.22 -13.72
C GLU A 116 6.37 -7.02 -15.24
N TRP A 117 5.13 -6.98 -15.74
CA TRP A 117 4.89 -6.74 -17.16
C TRP A 117 5.36 -5.34 -17.58
N LEU A 118 5.01 -4.30 -16.83
CA LEU A 118 5.40 -2.91 -17.13
C LEU A 118 6.92 -2.73 -17.06
N LEU A 119 7.58 -3.35 -16.08
CA LEU A 119 9.03 -3.35 -15.93
C LEU A 119 9.73 -4.08 -17.09
N LYS A 120 9.19 -5.20 -17.54
CA LYS A 120 9.70 -5.89 -18.72
C LYS A 120 9.52 -5.04 -19.98
N ARG A 121 8.38 -4.38 -20.12
CA ARG A 121 8.09 -3.52 -21.26
C ARG A 121 9.01 -2.30 -21.30
N GLU A 122 9.30 -1.69 -20.15
CA GLU A 122 10.24 -0.57 -20.01
C GLU A 122 11.64 -0.96 -20.54
N LYS A 123 12.15 -2.12 -20.13
CA LYS A 123 13.43 -2.65 -20.65
C LYS A 123 13.40 -2.85 -22.16
N ASN A 124 12.32 -3.44 -22.70
CA ASN A 124 12.17 -3.66 -24.13
C ASN A 124 12.13 -2.34 -24.92
N ALA A 125 11.38 -1.34 -24.42
CA ALA A 125 11.29 -0.01 -25.03
C ALA A 125 12.65 0.71 -25.03
N ASN A 126 13.44 0.54 -23.96
CA ASN A 126 14.81 1.08 -23.90
C ASN A 126 15.75 0.43 -24.92
N SER A 127 15.58 -0.86 -25.18
CA SER A 127 16.34 -1.60 -26.21
C SER A 127 15.85 -1.37 -27.65
N GLY A 128 14.86 -0.50 -27.87
CA GLY A 128 14.34 -0.17 -29.19
C GLY A 128 13.30 -1.17 -29.75
N LEU A 129 12.85 -2.15 -28.97
CA LEU A 129 11.79 -3.07 -29.37
C LEU A 129 10.42 -2.35 -29.32
N ARG A 130 9.86 -2.03 -30.48
CA ARG A 130 8.54 -1.40 -30.63
C ARG A 130 7.49 -2.40 -31.08
N SER A 131 6.29 -2.30 -30.53
CA SER A 131 5.12 -3.08 -30.93
C SER A 131 3.86 -2.31 -30.55
N ASP A 132 3.05 -1.94 -31.55
CA ASP A 132 1.83 -1.15 -31.34
C ASP A 132 0.81 -1.88 -30.45
N THR A 133 0.77 -3.21 -30.51
CA THR A 133 -0.09 -4.04 -29.65
C THR A 133 0.35 -3.95 -28.19
N GLU A 134 1.65 -4.04 -27.93
CA GLU A 134 2.21 -3.93 -26.58
C GLU A 134 2.06 -2.49 -26.07
N GLU A 135 2.20 -1.48 -26.92
CA GLU A 135 2.00 -0.07 -26.55
C GLU A 135 0.57 0.20 -26.06
N LYS A 136 -0.46 -0.26 -26.79
CA LYS A 136 -1.85 -0.15 -26.33
C LYS A 136 -2.05 -0.84 -24.98
N LYS A 137 -1.42 -2.00 -24.78
CA LYS A 137 -1.46 -2.74 -23.53
C LYS A 137 -0.75 -2.00 -22.39
N THR A 138 0.34 -1.28 -22.66
CA THR A 138 1.03 -0.42 -21.69
C THR A 138 0.11 0.61 -21.09
N TRP A 139 -0.63 1.35 -21.91
CA TRP A 139 -1.55 2.38 -21.43
C TRP A 139 -2.70 1.82 -20.58
N VAL A 140 -3.23 0.65 -20.96
CA VAL A 140 -4.25 -0.06 -20.17
C VAL A 140 -3.68 -0.50 -18.82
N LEU A 141 -2.46 -1.06 -18.82
CA LEU A 141 -1.83 -1.57 -17.59
C LEU A 141 -1.34 -0.45 -16.67
N LEU A 142 -0.91 0.70 -17.19
CA LEU A 142 -0.61 1.89 -16.37
C LEU A 142 -1.87 2.37 -15.63
N ARG A 143 -3.02 2.47 -16.32
CA ARG A 143 -4.30 2.82 -15.69
C ARG A 143 -4.69 1.79 -14.63
N ARG A 144 -4.60 0.50 -14.95
CA ARG A 144 -4.89 -0.59 -14.02
C ARG A 144 -3.98 -0.55 -12.80
N TRP A 145 -2.68 -0.33 -13.00
CA TRP A 145 -1.71 -0.23 -11.91
C TRP A 145 -2.09 0.90 -10.94
N GLY A 146 -2.47 2.07 -11.46
CA GLY A 146 -2.98 3.16 -10.63
C GLY A 146 -4.23 2.80 -9.83
N GLN A 147 -5.23 2.19 -10.47
CA GLN A 147 -6.45 1.73 -9.80
C GLN A 147 -6.18 0.70 -8.70
N LEU A 148 -5.29 -0.26 -8.97
CA LEU A 148 -4.91 -1.28 -7.98
C LEU A 148 -4.20 -0.67 -6.77
N ASN A 149 -3.40 0.37 -6.97
CA ASN A 149 -2.72 1.08 -5.89
C ASN A 149 -3.70 1.90 -5.02
N TYR A 150 -4.78 2.45 -5.59
CA TYR A 150 -5.87 3.04 -4.79
C TYR A 150 -6.52 2.03 -3.87
N ILE A 151 -6.87 0.86 -4.40
CA ILE A 151 -7.48 -0.22 -3.61
C ILE A 151 -6.52 -0.69 -2.53
N ARG A 152 -5.20 -0.73 -2.81
CA ARG A 152 -4.18 -1.06 -1.81
C ARG A 152 -4.25 -0.15 -0.58
N ALA A 153 -4.53 1.14 -0.77
CA ALA A 153 -4.60 2.12 0.32
C ALA A 153 -5.79 1.89 1.27
N ILE A 154 -6.82 1.16 0.82
CA ILE A 154 -8.00 0.84 1.64
C ILE A 154 -7.61 -0.07 2.81
N PHE A 155 -6.64 -0.98 2.62
CA PHE A 155 -6.19 -1.92 3.64
C PHE A 155 -5.64 -1.23 4.91
N PRO A 156 -4.56 -0.41 4.83
CA PRO A 156 -4.08 0.32 5.99
C PRO A 156 -5.10 1.35 6.51
N LEU A 157 -5.92 1.96 5.63
CA LEU A 157 -6.98 2.89 6.06
C LEU A 157 -8.04 2.20 6.92
N ALA A 158 -8.57 1.06 6.48
CA ALA A 158 -9.59 0.31 7.22
C ALA A 158 -9.05 -0.17 8.56
N GLY A 159 -7.81 -0.69 8.59
CA GLY A 159 -7.15 -1.07 9.83
C GLY A 159 -6.95 0.12 10.77
N MET A 160 -6.58 1.29 10.25
CA MET A 160 -6.41 2.52 11.03
C MET A 160 -7.74 2.98 11.63
N VAL A 161 -8.82 3.02 10.84
CA VAL A 161 -10.15 3.40 11.31
C VAL A 161 -10.62 2.48 12.43
N LEU A 162 -10.39 1.16 12.29
CA LEU A 162 -10.76 0.21 13.32
C LEU A 162 -9.92 0.40 14.60
N ALA A 163 -8.60 0.63 14.47
CA ALA A 163 -7.73 0.94 15.61
C ALA A 163 -8.13 2.27 16.29
N TRP A 164 -8.59 3.26 15.53
CA TRP A 164 -9.04 4.55 16.06
C TRP A 164 -10.24 4.44 17.00
N THR A 165 -11.07 3.41 16.86
CA THR A 165 -12.20 3.15 17.79
C THR A 165 -11.77 2.79 19.22
N LEU A 166 -10.47 2.57 19.43
CA LEU A 166 -9.87 2.18 20.71
C LEU A 166 -9.09 3.32 21.40
N VAL A 167 -9.09 4.51 20.79
CA VAL A 167 -8.48 5.75 21.34
C VAL A 167 -9.33 6.27 22.50
#